data_AF-A0A9D6FTX8-F1
#
_entry.id   AF-A0A9D6FTX8-F1
#
_cell.length_a   1.000
_cell.length_b   1.000
_cell.length_c   1.000
_cell.angle_alpha   90.00
_cell.angle_beta   90.00
_cell.angle_gamma   90.00
#
_symmetry.space_group_name_H-M   'P 1'
#
loop_
_entity.id
_entity.type
_entity.pdbx_description
1 polymer ?
#
loop_
_entity_poly.entity_id
_entity_poly.type
_entity_poly.pdbx_seq_one_letter_code
_entity_poly.pdbx_strand_id
1 'polypeptide(L)'
;MKAWRLHGLGDHRLDEVPMPKAAGHDVLIRIKVIQPSVTDTSVMSGDVFTEATKWIPKWLAEGKPIQRGHEYCGEIVETGQNVTSVKVGDRVCSAGGKTYCGSCAMCLSGRHSECLSPLIMGREVPGAFAEYMCLPEWGVVRIPQGPTDNEVAALQPLSPCIASVRSAEIKIGDTVVVLGQGAVGLGILQAARLAGAGLLVAVARRPENLELAKKFGATDTINTTQTDVVEEVKRLTNGDGADVVFDAAGGSPKYGLSGFETVRQALRMVRRGGKIIQSALLPGAVELDTVLMQRYGIRYQFPLLSDNECLKIAAIWVASGRIQIGPQITHVLHGLERLNEAIKITENKAKHHAVNPAQVVVLRLDGRVGPASPVPGGNHAGCGQHDEYEVPLAEGRDAVRQAPQLLTLRGRRGAALDAVAELAHADPGGGQQPETYENRAHRCNQADEHGHSPARAKQGAERVWPHDKH
;
A
#
# COMPACT_ATOMS: atom_id res chain seq x y z
N MET A 1 12.71 11.74 -22.87
CA MET A 1 12.81 11.89 -21.41
C MET A 1 13.65 10.76 -20.85
N LYS A 2 14.30 10.95 -19.71
CA LYS A 2 15.05 9.91 -19.01
C LYS A 2 14.12 9.06 -18.13
N ALA A 3 14.34 7.76 -18.12
CA ALA A 3 13.62 6.81 -17.28
C ALA A 3 14.48 5.61 -16.88
N TRP A 4 14.38 5.18 -15.63
CA TRP A 4 14.96 3.93 -15.18
C TRP A 4 14.10 2.76 -15.63
N ARG A 5 14.73 1.82 -16.35
CA ARG A 5 14.09 0.60 -16.82
C ARG A 5 14.89 -0.63 -16.41
N LEU A 6 14.16 -1.66 -16.03
CA LEU A 6 14.64 -3.01 -15.76
C LEU A 6 14.79 -3.73 -17.10
N HIS A 7 16.00 -4.16 -17.45
CA HIS A 7 16.29 -4.96 -18.67
C HIS A 7 16.49 -6.45 -18.36
N GLY A 8 16.82 -6.75 -17.12
CA GLY A 8 17.00 -8.09 -16.56
C GLY A 8 16.87 -8.00 -15.03
N LEU A 9 16.66 -9.11 -14.34
CA LEU A 9 16.70 -9.09 -12.86
C LEU A 9 18.07 -8.58 -12.40
N GLY A 10 18.10 -7.51 -11.59
CA GLY A 10 19.35 -6.86 -11.18
C GLY A 10 19.97 -5.89 -12.20
N ASP A 11 19.44 -5.80 -13.43
CA ASP A 11 19.95 -4.92 -14.49
C ASP A 11 19.01 -3.74 -14.74
N HIS A 12 19.33 -2.61 -14.10
CA HIS A 12 18.62 -1.34 -14.27
C HIS A 12 19.49 -0.38 -15.05
N ARG A 13 18.87 0.30 -16.01
CA ARG A 13 19.54 1.29 -16.85
C ARG A 13 18.71 2.56 -16.89
N LEU A 14 19.40 3.70 -16.90
CA LEU A 14 18.80 5.00 -17.15
C LEU A 14 18.77 5.21 -18.65
N ASP A 15 17.60 5.00 -19.25
CA ASP A 15 17.41 5.08 -20.69
C ASP A 15 16.80 6.41 -21.11
N GLU A 16 17.00 6.76 -22.38
CA GLU A 16 16.17 7.74 -23.05
C GLU A 16 14.94 7.06 -23.68
N VAL A 17 13.76 7.55 -23.34
CA VAL A 17 12.46 7.05 -23.82
C VAL A 17 11.60 8.18 -24.40
N PRO A 18 10.65 7.87 -25.30
CA PRO A 18 9.71 8.86 -25.81
C PRO A 18 8.94 9.57 -24.70
N MET A 19 8.65 10.85 -24.90
CA MET A 19 7.79 11.61 -23.99
C MET A 19 6.34 11.07 -24.08
N PRO A 20 5.70 10.70 -22.96
CA PRO A 20 4.30 10.33 -22.97
C PRO A 20 3.44 11.56 -23.30
N LYS A 21 2.27 11.33 -23.89
CA LYS A 21 1.31 12.37 -24.25
C LYS A 21 0.00 12.11 -23.52
N ALA A 22 -0.66 13.15 -23.05
CA ALA A 22 -1.98 13.02 -22.46
C ALA A 22 -3.04 13.00 -23.60
N ALA A 23 -4.00 12.09 -23.51
CA ALA A 23 -5.14 12.03 -24.41
C ALA A 23 -6.37 11.51 -23.65
N GLY A 24 -7.57 11.87 -24.11
CA GLY A 24 -8.81 11.42 -23.48
C GLY A 24 -8.87 11.83 -22.00
N HIS A 25 -8.87 10.84 -21.11
CA HIS A 25 -8.89 11.04 -19.66
C HIS A 25 -7.50 11.03 -19.00
N ASP A 26 -6.43 10.97 -19.79
CA ASP A 26 -5.09 10.90 -19.26
C ASP A 26 -4.58 12.26 -18.77
N VAL A 27 -3.72 12.23 -17.77
CA VAL A 27 -2.98 13.38 -17.26
C VAL A 27 -1.49 13.09 -17.35
N LEU A 28 -0.76 14.05 -17.92
CA LEU A 28 0.70 14.02 -17.95
C LEU A 28 1.22 14.64 -16.66
N ILE A 29 2.06 13.89 -15.96
CA ILE A 29 2.55 14.24 -14.64
C ILE A 29 4.06 14.39 -14.73
N ARG A 30 4.57 15.57 -14.36
CA ARG A 30 6.01 15.75 -14.12
C ARG A 30 6.35 15.24 -12.73
N ILE A 31 7.31 14.33 -12.64
CA ILE A 31 7.76 13.76 -11.37
C ILE A 31 8.68 14.77 -10.66
N LYS A 32 8.40 15.04 -9.39
CA LYS A 32 9.19 15.94 -8.53
C LYS A 32 10.08 15.14 -7.59
N VAL A 33 9.49 14.15 -6.92
CA VAL A 33 10.17 13.30 -5.94
C VAL A 33 9.71 11.87 -6.13
N ILE A 34 10.64 10.93 -6.05
CA ILE A 34 10.41 9.49 -6.08
C ILE A 34 10.76 8.91 -4.72
N GLN A 35 9.94 7.98 -4.24
CA GLN A 35 10.29 7.08 -3.15
C GLN A 35 10.23 5.63 -3.68
N PRO A 36 11.35 4.91 -3.78
CA PRO A 36 11.30 3.51 -4.18
C PRO A 36 10.68 2.69 -3.04
N SER A 37 9.63 1.92 -3.33
CA SER A 37 9.06 1.04 -2.32
C SER A 37 10.02 -0.11 -1.99
N VAL A 38 9.80 -0.79 -0.86
CA VAL A 38 10.55 -2.01 -0.54
C VAL A 38 10.34 -3.06 -1.64
N THR A 39 9.14 -3.16 -2.20
CA THR A 39 8.85 -4.08 -3.31
C THR A 39 9.58 -3.69 -4.59
N ASP A 40 9.67 -2.41 -4.93
CA ASP A 40 10.48 -1.95 -6.07
C ASP A 40 11.95 -2.26 -5.84
N THR A 41 12.46 -2.01 -4.63
CA THR A 41 13.84 -2.32 -4.23
C THR A 41 14.15 -3.80 -4.40
N SER A 42 13.28 -4.70 -3.90
CA SER A 42 13.49 -6.14 -4.00
C SER A 42 13.44 -6.65 -5.44
N VAL A 43 12.49 -6.16 -6.25
CA VAL A 43 12.46 -6.46 -7.69
C VAL A 43 13.74 -5.98 -8.37
N MET A 44 14.18 -4.77 -8.03
CA MET A 44 15.35 -4.19 -8.64
C MET A 44 16.63 -4.93 -8.21
N SER A 45 16.78 -5.32 -6.96
CA SER A 45 17.92 -6.14 -6.50
C SER A 45 17.88 -7.59 -6.99
N GLY A 46 16.90 -7.97 -7.83
CA GLY A 46 16.78 -9.32 -8.40
C GLY A 46 16.18 -10.35 -7.45
N ASP A 47 15.64 -9.89 -6.33
CA ASP A 47 15.10 -10.72 -5.25
C ASP A 47 13.58 -10.58 -5.22
N VAL A 48 12.93 -11.24 -6.18
CA VAL A 48 11.49 -11.15 -6.32
C VAL A 48 10.85 -12.17 -5.38
N PHE A 49 10.04 -11.72 -4.41
CA PHE A 49 9.27 -12.61 -3.52
C PHE A 49 7.75 -12.37 -3.59
N THR A 50 7.32 -11.58 -4.56
CA THR A 50 5.90 -11.30 -4.83
C THR A 50 5.42 -12.13 -6.02
N GLU A 51 4.12 -12.09 -6.34
CA GLU A 51 3.57 -12.66 -7.58
C GLU A 51 4.25 -12.11 -8.86
N ALA A 52 4.97 -10.98 -8.74
CA ALA A 52 5.79 -10.46 -9.82
C ALA A 52 6.92 -11.43 -10.24
N THR A 53 7.31 -12.37 -9.38
CA THR A 53 8.23 -13.49 -9.69
C THR A 53 7.80 -14.27 -10.94
N LYS A 54 6.49 -14.42 -11.15
CA LYS A 54 5.95 -15.31 -12.18
C LYS A 54 6.01 -14.68 -13.57
N TRP A 55 5.88 -13.35 -13.67
CA TRP A 55 5.73 -12.67 -14.96
C TRP A 55 6.91 -11.78 -15.33
N ILE A 56 7.63 -11.17 -14.38
CA ILE A 56 8.75 -10.27 -14.68
C ILE A 56 9.84 -10.99 -15.48
N PRO A 57 10.35 -12.17 -15.06
CA PRO A 57 11.42 -12.83 -15.80
C PRO A 57 11.03 -13.17 -17.24
N LYS A 58 9.78 -13.64 -17.43
CA LYS A 58 9.23 -13.94 -18.76
C LYS A 58 9.16 -12.68 -19.63
N TRP A 59 8.64 -11.58 -19.07
CA TRP A 59 8.49 -10.32 -19.78
C TRP A 59 9.83 -9.72 -20.22
N LEU A 60 10.84 -9.79 -19.36
CA LEU A 60 12.19 -9.33 -19.67
C LEU A 60 12.88 -10.23 -20.70
N ALA A 61 12.67 -11.55 -20.63
CA ALA A 61 13.19 -12.49 -21.62
C ALA A 61 12.61 -12.26 -23.03
N GLU A 62 11.43 -11.66 -23.13
CA GLU A 62 10.83 -11.20 -24.40
C GLU A 62 11.40 -9.85 -24.88
N GLY A 63 12.43 -9.31 -24.22
CA GLY A 63 13.08 -8.05 -24.61
C GLY A 63 12.23 -6.81 -24.34
N LYS A 64 11.36 -6.85 -23.33
CA LYS A 64 10.47 -5.74 -22.95
C LYS A 64 10.93 -5.10 -21.64
N PRO A 65 11.71 -4.00 -21.67
CA PRO A 65 12.16 -3.35 -20.45
C PRO A 65 11.00 -2.80 -19.63
N ILE A 66 11.11 -2.86 -18.30
CA ILE A 66 10.05 -2.47 -17.38
C ILE A 66 10.40 -1.17 -16.64
N GLN A 67 9.57 -0.14 -16.77
CA GLN A 67 9.68 1.12 -16.02
C GLN A 67 8.83 1.06 -14.75
N ARG A 68 9.47 0.97 -13.58
CA ARG A 68 8.83 0.81 -12.26
C ARG A 68 8.54 2.16 -11.58
N GLY A 69 8.05 2.10 -10.34
CA GLY A 69 7.82 3.25 -9.47
C GLY A 69 6.35 3.60 -9.30
N HIS A 70 5.90 3.70 -8.06
CA HIS A 70 4.51 4.02 -7.71
C HIS A 70 4.33 4.88 -6.45
N GLU A 71 5.42 5.22 -5.75
CA GLU A 71 5.40 6.19 -4.65
C GLU A 71 6.16 7.43 -5.12
N TYR A 72 5.43 8.51 -5.38
CA TYR A 72 5.98 9.73 -5.97
C TYR A 72 5.17 10.95 -5.58
N CYS A 73 5.79 12.13 -5.72
CA CYS A 73 5.12 13.41 -5.80
C CYS A 73 5.22 13.91 -7.24
N GLY A 74 4.09 14.25 -7.83
CA GLY A 74 4.00 14.77 -9.19
C GLY A 74 3.22 16.08 -9.27
N GLU A 75 3.36 16.75 -10.40
CA GLU A 75 2.57 17.92 -10.79
C GLU A 75 2.01 17.70 -12.18
N ILE A 76 0.71 17.92 -12.37
CA ILE A 76 0.08 17.80 -13.68
C ILE A 76 0.57 18.94 -14.57
N VAL A 77 1.10 18.59 -15.75
CA VAL A 77 1.63 19.56 -16.74
C VAL A 77 0.82 19.60 -18.03
N GLU A 78 0.02 18.56 -18.31
CA GLU A 78 -0.87 18.47 -19.47
C GLU A 78 -2.06 17.57 -19.11
N THR A 79 -3.23 17.85 -19.68
CA THR A 79 -4.44 17.06 -19.50
C THR A 79 -5.04 16.70 -20.85
N GLY A 80 -5.55 15.47 -20.96
CA GLY A 80 -6.39 15.07 -22.08
C GLY A 80 -7.70 15.85 -22.10
N GLN A 81 -8.36 15.86 -23.26
CA GLN A 81 -9.55 16.65 -23.53
C GLN A 81 -10.79 16.26 -22.72
N ASN A 82 -10.83 15.05 -22.13
CA ASN A 82 -11.95 14.56 -21.34
C ASN A 82 -11.69 14.63 -19.81
N VAL A 83 -10.54 15.16 -19.39
CA VAL A 83 -10.20 15.29 -17.96
C VAL A 83 -11.07 16.35 -17.31
N THR A 84 -11.66 16.03 -16.16
CA THR A 84 -12.60 16.92 -15.45
C THR A 84 -12.34 17.04 -13.95
N SER A 85 -11.65 16.07 -13.35
CA SER A 85 -11.49 15.94 -11.89
C SER A 85 -10.24 16.63 -11.33
N VAL A 86 -9.28 16.96 -12.20
CA VAL A 86 -7.99 17.58 -11.87
C VAL A 86 -7.56 18.55 -12.98
N LYS A 87 -6.57 19.39 -12.72
CA LYS A 87 -6.08 20.39 -13.70
C LYS A 87 -4.56 20.56 -13.68
N VAL A 88 -4.03 21.18 -14.72
CA VAL A 88 -2.61 21.60 -14.79
C VAL A 88 -2.25 22.42 -13.55
N GLY A 89 -1.09 22.10 -12.97
CA GLY A 89 -0.58 22.69 -11.73
C GLY A 89 -1.02 21.97 -10.44
N ASP A 90 -1.99 21.05 -10.49
CA ASP A 90 -2.35 20.25 -9.33
C ASP A 90 -1.18 19.33 -8.94
N ARG A 91 -0.87 19.31 -7.63
CA ARG A 91 0.05 18.32 -7.03
C ARG A 91 -0.70 17.02 -6.81
N VAL A 92 -0.10 15.91 -7.23
CA VAL A 92 -0.73 14.60 -7.23
C VAL A 92 0.20 13.47 -6.79
N CYS A 93 -0.39 12.41 -6.26
CA CYS A 93 0.22 11.07 -6.19
C CYS A 93 -0.86 10.00 -6.39
N SER A 94 -0.47 8.72 -6.45
CA SER A 94 -1.38 7.59 -6.65
C SER A 94 -1.59 6.78 -5.37
N ALA A 95 -2.78 6.19 -5.19
CA ALA A 95 -3.13 5.42 -3.98
C ALA A 95 -2.40 4.08 -3.86
N GLY A 96 -1.80 3.59 -4.94
CA GLY A 96 -0.99 2.37 -4.97
C GLY A 96 -0.29 2.17 -6.31
N GLY A 97 0.47 1.08 -6.43
CA GLY A 97 1.12 0.67 -7.68
C GLY A 97 0.19 0.11 -8.76
N LYS A 98 -1.11 0.12 -8.49
CA LYS A 98 -2.16 -0.21 -9.47
C LYS A 98 -3.27 0.82 -9.37
N THR A 99 -3.82 1.21 -10.52
CA THR A 99 -5.11 1.90 -10.63
C THR A 99 -6.13 0.99 -11.32
N TYR A 100 -7.39 1.40 -11.36
CA TYR A 100 -8.49 0.62 -11.88
C TYR A 100 -8.84 0.98 -13.33
N CYS A 101 -9.48 0.07 -14.07
CA CYS A 101 -9.82 0.30 -15.48
C CYS A 101 -11.06 1.17 -15.69
N GLY A 102 -11.92 1.30 -14.67
CA GLY A 102 -13.16 2.08 -14.75
C GLY A 102 -14.34 1.37 -15.43
N SER A 103 -14.12 0.23 -16.08
CA SER A 103 -15.14 -0.42 -16.93
C SER A 103 -15.50 -1.86 -16.55
N CYS A 104 -14.71 -2.55 -15.72
CA CYS A 104 -15.04 -3.92 -15.31
C CYS A 104 -16.18 -3.95 -14.27
N ALA A 105 -16.80 -5.12 -14.08
CA ALA A 105 -17.91 -5.30 -13.13
C ALA A 105 -17.62 -4.78 -11.72
N MET A 106 -16.37 -4.93 -11.25
CA MET A 106 -15.95 -4.41 -9.94
C MET A 106 -15.86 -2.88 -9.93
N CYS A 107 -15.38 -2.26 -11.01
CA CYS A 107 -15.36 -0.81 -11.14
C CYS A 107 -16.77 -0.23 -11.24
N LEU A 108 -17.63 -0.83 -12.08
CA LEU A 108 -19.00 -0.38 -12.28
C LEU A 108 -19.85 -0.51 -10.99
N SER A 109 -19.47 -1.42 -10.08
CA SER A 109 -20.08 -1.53 -8.75
C SER A 109 -19.43 -0.67 -7.67
N GLY A 110 -18.48 0.22 -8.03
CA GLY A 110 -17.73 1.08 -7.09
C GLY A 110 -16.63 0.37 -6.29
N ARG A 111 -16.35 -0.91 -6.54
CA ARG A 111 -15.30 -1.71 -5.89
C ARG A 111 -13.98 -1.62 -6.67
N HIS A 112 -13.49 -0.40 -6.83
CA HIS A 112 -12.32 -0.11 -7.66
C HIS A 112 -11.04 -0.83 -7.22
N SER A 113 -10.84 -1.02 -5.92
CA SER A 113 -9.66 -1.71 -5.38
C SER A 113 -9.61 -3.20 -5.77
N GLU A 114 -10.76 -3.79 -6.08
CA GLU A 114 -10.97 -5.17 -6.54
C GLU A 114 -11.08 -5.27 -8.07
N CYS A 115 -10.63 -4.25 -8.79
CA CYS A 115 -10.65 -4.22 -10.26
C CYS A 115 -10.06 -5.50 -10.88
N LEU A 116 -10.79 -6.09 -11.84
CA LEU A 116 -10.41 -7.34 -12.53
C LEU A 116 -9.32 -7.13 -13.58
N SER A 117 -9.16 -5.91 -14.09
CA SER A 117 -8.16 -5.55 -15.10
C SER A 117 -7.46 -4.25 -14.72
N PRO A 118 -6.75 -4.22 -13.59
CA PRO A 118 -6.12 -3.00 -13.10
C PRO A 118 -4.98 -2.58 -14.02
N LEU A 119 -4.72 -1.28 -14.09
CA LEU A 119 -3.52 -0.74 -14.73
C LEU A 119 -2.39 -0.74 -13.70
N ILE A 120 -1.43 -1.65 -13.82
CA ILE A 120 -0.28 -1.74 -12.93
C ILE A 120 0.87 -0.90 -13.49
N MET A 121 1.43 -0.05 -12.64
CA MET A 121 2.61 0.76 -12.96
C MET A 121 3.84 -0.16 -13.04
N GLY A 122 4.46 -0.19 -14.21
CA GLY A 122 5.48 -1.15 -14.61
C GLY A 122 4.94 -2.41 -15.29
N ARG A 123 3.68 -2.46 -15.71
CA ARG A 123 3.18 -3.54 -16.58
C ARG A 123 2.24 -3.02 -17.65
N GLU A 124 1.03 -2.58 -17.28
CA GLU A 124 0.08 -1.98 -18.23
C GLU A 124 0.47 -0.55 -18.60
N VAL A 125 1.07 0.19 -17.66
CA VAL A 125 1.51 1.58 -17.85
C VAL A 125 2.92 1.78 -17.28
N PRO A 126 3.77 2.66 -17.84
CA PRO A 126 5.06 2.99 -17.25
C PRO A 126 4.91 3.65 -15.86
N GLY A 127 5.79 3.30 -14.92
CA GLY A 127 5.81 3.84 -13.56
C GLY A 127 6.57 5.15 -13.41
N ALA A 128 6.68 5.63 -12.17
CA ALA A 128 7.18 6.95 -11.80
C ALA A 128 8.72 7.08 -11.76
N PHE A 129 9.50 6.03 -12.04
CA PHE A 129 10.96 6.11 -12.09
C PHE A 129 11.45 6.78 -13.38
N ALA A 130 10.98 7.99 -13.64
CA ALA A 130 11.21 8.78 -14.84
C ALA A 130 11.02 10.27 -14.56
N GLU A 131 11.33 11.11 -15.55
CA GLU A 131 11.04 12.55 -15.49
C GLU A 131 9.52 12.85 -15.57
N TYR A 132 8.78 12.04 -16.33
CA TYR A 132 7.34 12.16 -16.50
C TYR A 132 6.66 10.80 -16.49
N MET A 133 5.38 10.78 -16.12
CA MET A 133 4.51 9.62 -16.28
C MET A 133 3.12 10.06 -16.73
N CYS A 134 2.32 9.12 -17.23
CA CYS A 134 0.96 9.37 -17.68
C CYS A 134 0.02 8.35 -17.03
N LEU A 135 -1.09 8.83 -16.49
CA LEU A 135 -2.14 8.02 -15.88
C LEU A 135 -3.50 8.59 -16.22
N PRO A 136 -4.58 7.79 -16.21
CA PRO A 136 -5.92 8.36 -16.25
C PRO A 136 -6.17 9.22 -14.99
N GLU A 137 -7.01 10.24 -15.12
CA GLU A 137 -7.32 11.21 -14.04
C GLU A 137 -7.80 10.55 -12.74
N TRP A 138 -8.46 9.39 -12.83
CA TRP A 138 -8.91 8.64 -11.67
C TRP A 138 -7.82 7.79 -11.00
N GLY A 139 -6.65 7.64 -11.64
CA GLY A 139 -5.47 7.00 -11.07
C GLY A 139 -4.65 7.90 -10.15
N VAL A 140 -5.02 9.18 -10.05
CA VAL A 140 -4.34 10.15 -9.20
C VAL A 140 -5.26 10.73 -8.13
N VAL A 141 -4.65 11.18 -7.04
CA VAL A 141 -5.30 11.93 -5.98
C VAL A 141 -4.63 13.29 -5.89
N ARG A 142 -5.44 14.35 -6.01
CA ARG A 142 -4.99 15.73 -5.75
C ARG A 142 -4.65 15.90 -4.29
N ILE A 143 -3.48 16.47 -4.03
CA ILE A 143 -2.96 16.70 -2.68
C ILE A 143 -3.31 18.13 -2.24
N PRO A 144 -3.85 18.32 -1.02
CA PRO A 144 -4.06 19.65 -0.45
C PRO A 144 -2.73 20.39 -0.21
N GLN A 145 -2.81 21.69 0.03
CA GLN A 145 -1.67 22.48 0.50
C GLN A 145 -1.25 22.01 1.90
N GLY A 146 0.03 22.22 2.26
CA GLY A 146 0.60 21.83 3.56
C GLY A 146 1.75 20.84 3.42
N PRO A 147 1.52 19.60 2.95
CA PRO A 147 2.58 18.60 2.85
C PRO A 147 3.68 19.00 1.85
N THR A 148 4.94 18.80 2.24
CA THR A 148 6.10 18.98 1.34
C THR A 148 6.10 17.94 0.22
N ASP A 149 6.86 18.15 -0.87
CA ASP A 149 6.93 17.16 -1.95
C ASP A 149 7.49 15.80 -1.48
N ASN A 150 8.43 15.83 -0.54
CA ASN A 150 8.98 14.64 0.10
C ASN A 150 7.91 13.87 0.90
N GLU A 151 7.07 14.59 1.65
CA GLU A 151 5.95 13.97 2.37
C GLU A 151 4.90 13.40 1.42
N VAL A 152 4.64 14.08 0.30
CA VAL A 152 3.72 13.58 -0.73
C VAL A 152 4.21 12.28 -1.35
N ALA A 153 5.51 12.19 -1.67
CA ALA A 153 6.09 10.95 -2.17
C ALA A 153 5.99 9.79 -1.17
N ALA A 154 5.88 10.09 0.12
CA ALA A 154 5.71 9.14 1.21
C ALA A 154 4.24 8.91 1.62
N LEU A 155 3.25 9.52 0.96
CA LEU A 155 1.83 9.34 1.30
C LEU A 155 1.29 7.97 0.90
N GLN A 156 1.75 7.41 -0.22
CA GLN A 156 1.20 6.14 -0.72
C GLN A 156 1.31 5.02 0.32
N PRO A 157 2.46 4.82 1.01
CA PRO A 157 2.57 3.85 2.11
C PRO A 157 1.59 4.04 3.27
N LEU A 158 1.05 5.25 3.51
CA LEU A 158 0.03 5.47 4.53
C LEU A 158 -1.37 5.01 4.10
N SER A 159 -1.65 4.97 2.80
CA SER A 159 -2.93 4.51 2.27
C SER A 159 -3.29 3.08 2.73
N PRO A 160 -2.41 2.05 2.58
CA PRO A 160 -2.69 0.73 3.14
C PRO A 160 -2.68 0.71 4.67
N CYS A 161 -1.96 1.58 5.36
CA CYS A 161 -2.03 1.68 6.83
C CYS A 161 -3.44 2.07 7.30
N ILE A 162 -4.07 3.02 6.61
CA ILE A 162 -5.45 3.44 6.87
C ILE A 162 -6.42 2.31 6.56
N ALA A 163 -6.20 1.59 5.47
CA ALA A 163 -7.02 0.41 5.13
C ALA A 163 -6.92 -0.67 6.22
N SER A 164 -5.71 -0.95 6.75
CA SER A 164 -5.50 -1.85 7.89
C SER A 164 -6.28 -1.40 9.13
N VAL A 165 -6.18 -0.11 9.50
CA VAL A 165 -6.88 0.44 10.66
C VAL A 165 -8.40 0.41 10.49
N ARG A 166 -8.91 0.65 9.27
CA ARG A 166 -10.33 0.49 8.95
C ARG A 166 -10.79 -0.96 9.13
N SER A 167 -10.04 -1.93 8.61
CA SER A 167 -10.33 -3.37 8.78
C SER A 167 -10.30 -3.81 10.24
N ALA A 168 -9.46 -3.17 11.05
CA ALA A 168 -9.36 -3.46 12.47
C ALA A 168 -10.62 -3.05 13.25
N GLU A 169 -11.43 -2.10 12.76
CA GLU A 169 -12.60 -1.56 13.45
C GLU A 169 -12.34 -1.25 14.94
N ILE A 170 -11.23 -0.56 15.22
CA ILE A 170 -10.83 -0.14 16.56
C ILE A 170 -11.97 0.61 17.26
N LYS A 171 -12.25 0.26 18.51
CA LYS A 171 -13.16 0.98 19.39
C LYS A 171 -12.38 1.90 20.31
N ILE A 172 -13.05 2.96 20.78
CA ILE A 172 -12.47 3.91 21.72
C ILE A 172 -12.07 3.14 22.99
N GLY A 173 -10.79 3.22 23.35
CA GLY A 173 -10.22 2.56 24.52
C GLY A 173 -9.62 1.18 24.26
N ASP A 174 -9.72 0.64 23.04
CA ASP A 174 -9.12 -0.66 22.71
C ASP A 174 -7.61 -0.68 22.97
N THR A 175 -7.11 -1.82 23.43
CA THR A 175 -5.68 -2.13 23.49
C THR A 175 -5.18 -2.58 22.12
N VAL A 176 -4.27 -1.80 21.54
CA VAL A 176 -3.69 -2.04 20.23
C VAL A 176 -2.20 -2.30 20.34
N VAL A 177 -1.74 -3.40 19.75
CA VAL A 177 -0.31 -3.71 19.62
C VAL A 177 0.10 -3.65 18.15
N VAL A 178 1.18 -2.93 17.84
CA VAL A 178 1.75 -2.85 16.48
C VAL A 178 3.13 -3.50 16.47
N LEU A 179 3.20 -4.69 15.87
CA LEU A 179 4.44 -5.43 15.67
C LEU A 179 5.19 -4.87 14.47
N GLY A 180 6.38 -4.32 14.71
CA GLY A 180 7.21 -3.66 13.70
C GLY A 180 6.97 -2.17 13.62
N GLN A 181 8.04 -1.38 13.68
CA GLN A 181 8.01 0.08 13.58
C GLN A 181 8.86 0.56 12.40
N GLY A 182 8.61 0.00 11.21
CA GLY A 182 9.01 0.60 9.94
C GLY A 182 7.99 1.62 9.45
N ALA A 183 8.10 2.10 8.21
CA ALA A 183 7.17 3.05 7.61
C ALA A 183 5.69 2.65 7.79
N VAL A 184 5.36 1.38 7.52
CA VAL A 184 4.00 0.83 7.67
C VAL A 184 3.57 0.79 9.15
N GLY A 185 4.44 0.30 10.03
CA GLY A 185 4.15 0.21 11.46
C GLY A 185 3.90 1.57 12.11
N LEU A 186 4.76 2.55 11.83
CA LEU A 186 4.62 3.92 12.32
C LEU A 186 3.38 4.62 11.73
N GLY A 187 3.02 4.29 10.48
CA GLY A 187 1.78 4.75 9.85
C GLY A 187 0.52 4.17 10.51
N ILE A 188 0.50 2.86 10.73
CA ILE A 188 -0.58 2.16 11.44
C ILE A 188 -0.71 2.69 12.87
N LEU A 189 0.39 2.88 13.58
CA LEU A 189 0.39 3.39 14.96
C LEU A 189 -0.30 4.76 15.04
N GLN A 190 0.08 5.70 14.18
CA GLN A 190 -0.55 7.02 14.16
C GLN A 190 -2.03 6.95 13.77
N ALA A 191 -2.38 6.13 12.78
CA ALA A 191 -3.78 5.95 12.37
C ALA A 191 -4.63 5.27 13.46
N ALA A 192 -4.07 4.30 14.19
CA ALA A 192 -4.73 3.61 15.31
C ALA A 192 -4.99 4.57 16.48
N ARG A 193 -4.03 5.46 16.78
CA ARG A 193 -4.23 6.56 17.74
C ARG A 193 -5.42 7.44 17.35
N LEU A 194 -5.49 7.87 16.08
CA LEU A 194 -6.61 8.67 15.58
C LEU A 194 -7.94 7.91 15.55
N ALA A 195 -7.90 6.57 15.51
CA ALA A 195 -9.09 5.71 15.60
C ALA A 195 -9.57 5.49 17.05
N GLY A 196 -8.84 5.99 18.06
CA GLY A 196 -9.25 5.94 19.46
C GLY A 196 -8.63 4.82 20.29
N ALA A 197 -7.51 4.23 19.86
CA ALA A 197 -6.76 3.28 20.67
C ALA A 197 -6.43 3.89 22.05
N GLY A 198 -6.73 3.15 23.13
CA GLY A 198 -6.51 3.58 24.51
C GLY A 198 -5.09 3.25 24.99
N LEU A 199 -4.75 1.95 24.96
CA LEU A 199 -3.39 1.46 25.19
C LEU A 199 -2.77 1.13 23.83
N LEU A 200 -1.70 1.82 23.44
CA LEU A 200 -1.09 1.72 22.11
C LEU A 200 0.37 1.33 22.22
N VAL A 201 0.65 0.05 22.05
CA VAL A 201 1.96 -0.56 22.28
C VAL A 201 2.73 -0.69 20.97
N ALA A 202 3.88 -0.04 20.87
CA ALA A 202 4.79 -0.14 19.74
C ALA A 202 5.88 -1.19 20.00
N VAL A 203 6.04 -2.15 19.09
CA VAL A 203 7.04 -3.21 19.23
C VAL A 203 8.06 -3.15 18.11
N ALA A 204 9.35 -3.05 18.43
CA ALA A 204 10.43 -3.05 17.45
C ALA A 204 11.77 -3.48 18.05
N ARG A 205 12.76 -3.72 17.18
CA ARG A 205 14.14 -4.05 17.55
C ARG A 205 15.02 -2.82 17.80
N ARG A 206 14.74 -1.75 17.05
CA ARG A 206 15.58 -0.56 16.94
C ARG A 206 15.11 0.53 17.91
N PRO A 207 15.93 0.95 18.88
CA PRO A 207 15.55 2.00 19.84
C PRO A 207 15.08 3.29 19.17
N GLU A 208 15.72 3.72 18.08
CA GLU A 208 15.37 4.93 17.35
C GLU A 208 13.96 4.89 16.75
N ASN A 209 13.47 3.70 16.38
CA ASN A 209 12.11 3.53 15.89
C ASN A 209 11.08 3.56 17.03
N LEU A 210 11.46 3.07 18.21
CA LEU A 210 10.62 3.14 19.41
C LEU A 210 10.51 4.60 19.91
N GLU A 211 11.59 5.37 19.86
CA GLU A 211 11.55 6.79 20.19
C GLU A 211 10.66 7.59 19.22
N LEU A 212 10.72 7.27 17.91
CA LEU A 212 9.76 7.81 16.95
C LEU A 212 8.32 7.38 17.27
N ALA A 213 8.10 6.12 17.61
CA ALA A 213 6.77 5.63 17.97
C ALA A 213 6.18 6.37 19.19
N LYS A 214 6.99 6.63 20.24
CA LYS A 214 6.58 7.48 21.38
C LYS A 214 6.22 8.89 20.93
N LYS A 215 7.05 9.52 20.11
CA LYS A 215 6.77 10.86 19.55
C LYS A 215 5.46 10.89 18.75
N PHE A 216 5.11 9.78 18.10
CA PHE A 216 3.89 9.60 17.32
C PHE A 216 2.68 9.14 18.14
N GLY A 217 2.84 9.00 19.45
CA GLY A 217 1.77 8.77 20.41
C GLY A 217 1.55 7.31 20.81
N ALA A 218 2.57 6.46 20.68
CA ALA A 218 2.60 5.20 21.42
C ALA A 218 2.55 5.50 22.92
N THR A 219 1.71 4.78 23.66
CA THR A 219 1.67 4.87 25.12
C THR A 219 2.82 4.08 25.73
N ASP A 220 3.20 2.97 25.09
CA ASP A 220 4.21 2.04 25.56
C ASP A 220 5.06 1.53 24.40
N THR A 221 6.29 1.14 24.71
CA THR A 221 7.23 0.59 23.74
C THR A 221 7.90 -0.66 24.26
N ILE A 222 8.00 -1.69 23.42
CA ILE A 222 8.65 -2.95 23.74
C ILE A 222 9.82 -3.17 22.78
N ASN A 223 11.02 -3.35 23.33
CA ASN A 223 12.18 -3.76 22.56
C ASN A 223 12.29 -5.29 22.53
N THR A 224 12.14 -5.89 21.34
CA THR A 224 12.17 -7.34 21.18
C THR A 224 13.53 -7.98 21.45
N THR A 225 14.60 -7.19 21.59
CA THR A 225 15.94 -7.71 21.93
C THR A 225 16.19 -7.75 23.44
N GLN A 226 15.25 -7.27 24.25
CA GLN A 226 15.41 -7.10 25.69
C GLN A 226 14.43 -7.93 26.52
N THR A 227 13.25 -8.23 25.98
CA THR A 227 12.20 -8.96 26.71
C THR A 227 11.35 -9.84 25.78
N ASP A 228 10.59 -10.75 26.36
CA ASP A 228 9.54 -11.49 25.67
C ASP A 228 8.35 -10.56 25.42
N VAL A 229 8.01 -10.37 24.14
CA VAL A 229 6.95 -9.45 23.72
C VAL A 229 5.58 -9.88 24.23
N VAL A 230 5.29 -11.18 24.22
CA VAL A 230 3.96 -11.71 24.61
C VAL A 230 3.75 -11.49 26.11
N GLU A 231 4.76 -11.83 26.91
CA GLU A 231 4.67 -11.68 28.37
C GLU A 231 4.62 -10.21 28.79
N GLU A 232 5.33 -9.32 28.11
CA GLU A 232 5.25 -7.89 28.39
C GLU A 232 3.89 -7.28 28.00
N VAL A 233 3.31 -7.68 26.85
CA VAL A 233 1.94 -7.27 26.49
C VAL A 233 0.94 -7.79 27.52
N LYS A 234 1.06 -9.04 27.98
CA LYS A 234 0.21 -9.56 29.06
C LYS A 234 0.38 -8.77 30.35
N ARG A 235 1.60 -8.40 30.73
CA ARG A 235 1.86 -7.58 31.91
C ARG A 235 1.16 -6.23 31.82
N LEU A 236 1.25 -5.55 30.67
CA LEU A 236 0.58 -4.26 30.42
C LEU A 236 -0.95 -4.37 30.41
N THR A 237 -1.48 -5.56 30.14
CA THR A 237 -2.92 -5.83 30.01
C THR A 237 -3.49 -6.67 31.15
N ASN A 238 -2.76 -6.82 32.27
CA ASN A 238 -3.16 -7.67 33.40
C ASN A 238 -3.53 -9.12 33.02
N GLY A 239 -2.91 -9.64 31.95
CA GLY A 239 -3.11 -10.99 31.43
C GLY A 239 -4.19 -11.12 30.35
N ASP A 240 -4.98 -10.07 30.08
CA ASP A 240 -6.11 -10.14 29.14
C ASP A 240 -5.66 -10.21 27.68
N GLY A 241 -4.53 -9.58 27.35
CA GLY A 241 -4.05 -9.44 25.98
C GLY A 241 -4.69 -8.27 25.21
N ALA A 242 -4.34 -8.15 23.93
CA ALA A 242 -4.73 -7.02 23.09
C ALA A 242 -6.05 -7.24 22.34
N ASP A 243 -6.86 -6.17 22.21
CA ASP A 243 -8.04 -6.13 21.33
C ASP A 243 -7.68 -6.34 19.87
N VAL A 244 -6.61 -5.66 19.44
CA VAL A 244 -6.13 -5.66 18.06
C VAL A 244 -4.61 -5.80 18.04
N VAL A 245 -4.11 -6.74 17.26
CA VAL A 245 -2.68 -6.87 16.95
C VAL A 245 -2.47 -6.65 15.46
N PHE A 246 -1.67 -5.64 15.10
CA PHE A 246 -1.20 -5.46 13.73
C PHE A 246 0.16 -6.12 13.55
N ASP A 247 0.28 -6.99 12.54
CA ASP A 247 1.58 -7.46 12.08
C ASP A 247 2.06 -6.57 10.92
N ALA A 248 3.05 -5.73 11.19
CA ALA A 248 3.78 -4.90 10.23
C ALA A 248 5.29 -5.23 10.20
N ALA A 249 5.72 -6.31 10.87
CA ALA A 249 7.11 -6.76 10.97
C ALA A 249 7.39 -8.06 10.20
N GLY A 250 6.36 -8.85 9.93
CA GLY A 250 6.46 -10.09 9.17
C GLY A 250 7.15 -9.91 7.80
N GLY A 251 7.62 -11.03 7.25
CA GLY A 251 8.22 -11.09 5.92
C GLY A 251 9.54 -11.85 5.93
N SER A 252 10.27 -11.83 4.82
CA SER A 252 11.49 -12.63 4.68
C SER A 252 12.60 -12.19 5.66
N PRO A 253 13.14 -13.11 6.50
CA PRO A 253 14.28 -12.81 7.38
C PRO A 253 15.52 -12.29 6.65
N LYS A 254 15.63 -12.58 5.34
CA LYS A 254 16.70 -12.06 4.47
C LYS A 254 16.81 -10.54 4.50
N TYR A 255 15.70 -9.83 4.72
CA TYR A 255 15.66 -8.37 4.81
C TYR A 255 15.57 -7.85 6.26
N GLY A 256 15.92 -8.70 7.24
CA GLY A 256 15.82 -8.35 8.66
C GLY A 256 14.39 -8.33 9.22
N LEU A 257 13.44 -8.96 8.52
CA LEU A 257 12.04 -9.11 8.95
C LEU A 257 11.87 -10.34 9.86
N SER A 258 10.76 -10.41 10.58
CA SER A 258 10.56 -11.40 11.66
C SER A 258 10.01 -12.75 11.22
N GLY A 259 9.86 -13.00 9.91
CA GLY A 259 9.28 -14.24 9.41
C GLY A 259 7.84 -14.43 9.91
N PHE A 260 7.47 -15.68 10.14
CA PHE A 260 6.14 -16.06 10.66
C PHE A 260 6.01 -15.91 12.19
N GLU A 261 7.08 -15.56 12.90
CA GLU A 261 7.06 -15.52 14.36
C GLU A 261 6.13 -14.42 14.90
N THR A 262 6.00 -13.31 14.18
CA THR A 262 5.06 -12.23 14.53
C THR A 262 3.61 -12.71 14.56
N VAL A 263 3.23 -13.64 13.68
CA VAL A 263 1.88 -14.21 13.68
C VAL A 263 1.68 -15.11 14.90
N ARG A 264 2.68 -15.91 15.28
CA ARG A 264 2.62 -16.75 16.50
C ARG A 264 2.54 -15.91 17.76
N GLN A 265 3.35 -14.87 17.85
CA GLN A 265 3.29 -13.91 18.95
C GLN A 265 1.92 -13.23 19.00
N ALA A 266 1.38 -12.78 17.86
CA ALA A 266 0.06 -12.18 17.78
C ALA A 266 -1.04 -13.11 18.30
N LEU A 267 -1.03 -14.39 17.91
CA LEU A 267 -1.97 -15.40 18.41
C LEU A 267 -1.87 -15.63 19.93
N ARG A 268 -0.68 -15.48 20.51
CA ARG A 268 -0.44 -15.68 21.95
C ARG A 268 -0.74 -14.45 22.81
N MET A 269 -0.79 -13.26 22.22
CA MET A 269 -1.03 -11.99 22.94
C MET A 269 -2.38 -11.36 22.63
N VAL A 270 -3.09 -11.81 21.59
CA VAL A 270 -4.45 -11.33 21.29
C VAL A 270 -5.42 -11.88 22.32
N ARG A 271 -6.34 -11.03 22.78
CA ARG A 271 -7.37 -11.43 23.73
C ARG A 271 -8.45 -12.28 23.06
N ARG A 272 -9.29 -12.91 23.89
CA ARG A 272 -10.51 -13.59 23.42
C ARG A 272 -11.43 -12.60 22.70
N GLY A 273 -11.88 -12.98 21.50
CA GLY A 273 -12.68 -12.13 20.63
C GLY A 273 -11.89 -11.04 19.92
N GLY A 274 -10.56 -11.00 20.06
CA GLY A 274 -9.69 -10.01 19.45
C GLY A 274 -9.43 -10.25 17.96
N LYS A 275 -8.70 -9.32 17.35
CA LYS A 275 -8.39 -9.27 15.93
C LYS A 275 -6.88 -9.25 15.68
N ILE A 276 -6.43 -10.01 14.70
CA ILE A 276 -5.08 -9.95 14.16
C ILE A 276 -5.18 -9.46 12.72
N ILE A 277 -4.52 -8.34 12.41
CA ILE A 277 -4.50 -7.72 11.09
C ILE A 277 -3.12 -7.90 10.47
N GLN A 278 -3.00 -8.81 9.51
CA GLN A 278 -1.74 -9.10 8.83
C GLN A 278 -1.46 -8.04 7.74
N SER A 279 -0.74 -6.98 8.10
CA SER A 279 -0.38 -5.89 7.17
C SER A 279 0.94 -6.16 6.43
N ALA A 280 1.82 -6.97 7.01
CA ALA A 280 3.06 -7.39 6.40
C ALA A 280 2.85 -8.48 5.33
N LEU A 281 3.68 -8.46 4.29
CA LEU A 281 3.70 -9.49 3.26
C LEU A 281 4.57 -10.67 3.73
N LEU A 282 3.93 -11.80 4.00
CA LEU A 282 4.58 -13.06 4.39
C LEU A 282 4.63 -14.01 3.19
N PRO A 283 5.82 -14.33 2.64
CA PRO A 283 5.92 -15.34 1.59
C PRO A 283 5.82 -16.75 2.17
N GLY A 284 4.86 -17.55 1.71
CA GLY A 284 4.68 -18.95 2.09
C GLY A 284 3.42 -19.21 2.93
N ALA A 285 3.33 -20.41 3.50
CA ALA A 285 2.21 -20.83 4.31
C ALA A 285 2.43 -20.49 5.79
N VAL A 286 1.37 -20.02 6.45
CA VAL A 286 1.34 -19.85 7.91
C VAL A 286 0.55 -20.99 8.53
N GLU A 287 1.08 -21.56 9.61
CA GLU A 287 0.38 -22.55 10.42
C GLU A 287 -0.43 -21.82 11.49
N LEU A 288 -1.72 -22.12 11.57
CA LEU A 288 -2.65 -21.49 12.51
C LEU A 288 -3.32 -22.57 13.37
N ASP A 289 -3.34 -22.35 14.68
CA ASP A 289 -4.09 -23.19 15.62
C ASP A 289 -5.59 -22.85 15.53
N THR A 290 -6.30 -23.56 14.67
CA THR A 290 -7.72 -23.31 14.39
C THR A 290 -8.62 -23.66 15.59
N VAL A 291 -8.23 -24.62 16.42
CA VAL A 291 -8.97 -25.00 17.63
C VAL A 291 -8.91 -23.88 18.66
N LEU A 292 -7.72 -23.33 18.89
CA LEU A 292 -7.52 -22.17 19.76
C LEU A 292 -8.29 -20.95 19.24
N MET A 293 -8.15 -20.65 17.94
CA MET A 293 -8.82 -19.51 17.32
C MET A 293 -10.34 -19.62 17.42
N GLN A 294 -10.91 -20.80 17.15
CA GLN A 294 -12.34 -21.05 17.29
C GLN A 294 -12.78 -20.89 18.75
N ARG A 295 -12.07 -21.53 19.69
CA ARG A 295 -12.39 -21.51 21.12
C ARG A 295 -12.38 -20.09 21.69
N TYR A 296 -11.46 -19.25 21.21
CA TYR A 296 -11.30 -17.87 21.69
C TYR A 296 -11.99 -16.84 20.79
N GLY A 297 -12.62 -17.24 19.68
CA GLY A 297 -13.25 -16.31 18.75
C GLY A 297 -12.28 -15.31 18.11
N ILE A 298 -11.02 -15.72 17.89
CA ILE A 298 -9.98 -14.87 17.31
C ILE A 298 -10.25 -14.69 15.81
N ARG A 299 -10.21 -13.45 15.34
CA ARG A 299 -10.33 -13.12 13.92
C ARG A 299 -8.95 -12.83 13.34
N TYR A 300 -8.53 -13.64 12.39
CA TYR A 300 -7.33 -13.39 11.57
C TYR A 300 -7.75 -12.82 10.22
N GLN A 301 -7.30 -11.61 9.89
CA GLN A 301 -7.77 -10.88 8.74
C GLN A 301 -6.62 -10.24 7.97
N PHE A 302 -6.76 -10.21 6.65
CA PHE A 302 -6.00 -9.32 5.80
C PHE A 302 -6.71 -7.96 5.71
N PRO A 303 -5.97 -6.85 5.63
CA PRO A 303 -6.54 -5.53 5.37
C PRO A 303 -7.38 -5.50 4.09
N LEU A 304 -8.36 -4.61 4.07
CA LEU A 304 -8.98 -4.17 2.82
C LEU A 304 -7.91 -3.63 1.88
N LEU A 305 -8.13 -3.80 0.57
CA LEU A 305 -7.26 -3.20 -0.43
C LEU A 305 -7.38 -1.67 -0.37
N SER A 306 -6.24 -0.98 -0.26
CA SER A 306 -6.18 0.48 -0.25
C SER A 306 -6.71 1.07 -1.54
N ASP A 307 -7.34 2.24 -1.44
CA ASP A 307 -7.94 2.96 -2.55
C ASP A 307 -7.67 4.47 -2.48
N ASN A 308 -8.25 5.21 -3.41
CA ASN A 308 -8.13 6.68 -3.45
C ASN A 308 -8.74 7.35 -2.22
N GLU A 309 -9.72 6.73 -1.54
CA GLU A 309 -10.30 7.28 -0.32
C GLU A 309 -9.30 7.22 0.83
N CYS A 310 -8.63 6.08 1.01
CA CYS A 310 -7.57 5.91 2.00
C CYS A 310 -6.44 6.94 1.78
N LEU A 311 -6.01 7.14 0.53
CA LEU A 311 -4.99 8.14 0.21
C LEU A 311 -5.47 9.58 0.48
N LYS A 312 -6.73 9.91 0.15
CA LYS A 312 -7.31 11.24 0.47
C LYS A 312 -7.31 11.50 1.97
N ILE A 313 -7.67 10.49 2.78
CA ILE A 313 -7.63 10.60 4.25
C ILE A 313 -6.18 10.81 4.72
N ALA A 314 -5.21 10.05 4.20
CA ALA A 314 -3.79 10.24 4.52
C ALA A 314 -3.33 11.67 4.21
N ALA A 315 -3.64 12.16 3.01
CA ALA A 315 -3.24 13.49 2.57
C ALA A 315 -3.83 14.60 3.47
N ILE A 316 -5.10 14.47 3.87
CA ILE A 316 -5.76 15.41 4.80
C ILE A 316 -5.12 15.34 6.20
N TRP A 317 -4.84 14.14 6.71
CA TRP A 317 -4.24 13.96 8.04
C TRP A 317 -2.82 14.51 8.12
N VAL A 318 -2.03 14.37 7.06
CA VAL A 318 -0.70 14.97 6.99
C VAL A 318 -0.80 16.49 6.85
N ALA A 319 -1.67 16.99 5.96
CA ALA A 319 -1.87 18.42 5.78
C ALA A 319 -2.35 19.14 7.06
N SER A 320 -3.14 18.46 7.89
CA SER A 320 -3.62 18.97 9.18
C SER A 320 -2.67 18.69 10.35
N GLY A 321 -1.52 18.05 10.13
CA GLY A 321 -0.55 17.72 11.18
C GLY A 321 -0.98 16.61 12.14
N ARG A 322 -2.09 15.91 11.86
CA ARG A 322 -2.60 14.78 12.68
C ARG A 322 -1.72 13.53 12.54
N ILE A 323 -1.08 13.38 11.38
CA ILE A 323 -0.02 12.40 11.11
C ILE A 323 1.24 13.13 10.67
N GLN A 324 2.38 12.69 11.19
CA GLN A 324 3.70 13.20 10.83
C GLN A 324 4.47 12.17 10.01
N ILE A 325 4.95 12.57 8.84
CA ILE A 325 5.82 11.76 7.98
C ILE A 325 7.25 12.30 7.97
N GLY A 326 7.43 13.63 7.95
CA GLY A 326 8.74 14.29 7.87
C GLY A 326 9.86 13.64 8.71
N PRO A 327 9.66 13.36 10.01
CA PRO A 327 10.70 12.74 10.85
C PRO A 327 11.18 11.35 10.39
N GLN A 328 10.42 10.67 9.54
CA GLN A 328 10.77 9.35 8.99
C GLN A 328 11.58 9.45 7.69
N ILE A 329 11.60 10.62 7.04
CA ILE A 329 12.32 10.88 5.79
C ILE A 329 13.75 11.30 6.13
N THR A 330 14.66 10.33 6.21
CA THR A 330 16.03 10.58 6.66
C THR A 330 17.05 10.71 5.54
N HIS A 331 16.71 10.27 4.32
CA HIS A 331 17.63 10.25 3.17
C HIS A 331 16.94 10.82 1.94
N VAL A 332 17.47 11.91 1.42
CA VAL A 332 17.01 12.56 0.19
C VAL A 332 18.21 12.79 -0.71
N LEU A 333 18.20 12.12 -1.87
CA LEU A 333 19.19 12.29 -2.92
C LEU A 333 18.63 13.21 -4.00
N HIS A 334 19.52 13.80 -4.80
CA HIS A 334 19.15 14.73 -5.86
C HIS A 334 19.69 14.23 -7.20
N GLY A 335 18.86 14.30 -8.23
CA GLY A 335 19.13 13.79 -9.58
C GLY A 335 18.59 12.39 -9.80
N LEU A 336 17.81 12.21 -10.87
CA LEU A 336 17.19 10.92 -11.22
C LEU A 336 18.21 9.77 -11.31
N GLU A 337 19.44 10.07 -11.74
CA GLU A 337 20.56 9.13 -11.82
C GLU A 337 20.94 8.50 -10.47
N ARG A 338 20.54 9.09 -9.34
CA ARG A 338 20.81 8.57 -7.99
C ARG A 338 19.81 7.49 -7.53
N LEU A 339 18.84 7.09 -8.36
CA LEU A 339 17.84 6.07 -7.97
C LEU A 339 18.47 4.74 -7.52
N ASN A 340 19.51 4.25 -8.20
CA ASN A 340 20.20 3.04 -7.79
C ASN A 340 20.84 3.15 -6.40
N GLU A 341 21.28 4.34 -5.99
CA GLU A 341 21.79 4.57 -4.64
C GLU A 341 20.67 4.62 -3.61
N ALA A 342 19.55 5.28 -3.93
CA ALA A 342 18.37 5.28 -3.07
C ALA A 342 17.84 3.86 -2.82
N ILE A 343 17.87 2.99 -3.83
CA ILE A 343 17.53 1.57 -3.72
C ILE A 343 18.48 0.85 -2.76
N LYS A 344 19.80 1.05 -2.90
CA LYS A 344 20.80 0.42 -2.01
C LYS A 344 20.61 0.82 -0.53
N ILE A 345 20.32 2.11 -0.27
CA ILE A 345 20.01 2.60 1.07
C ILE A 345 18.72 1.97 1.60
N THR A 346 17.69 1.91 0.75
CA THR A 346 16.38 1.34 1.09
C THR A 346 16.42 -0.16 1.35
N GLU A 347 17.28 -0.89 0.64
CA GLU A 347 17.49 -2.33 0.86
C GLU A 347 18.18 -2.58 2.21
N ASN A 348 19.10 -1.70 2.59
CA ASN A 348 19.97 -1.88 3.76
C ASN A 348 19.69 -0.85 4.86
N LYS A 349 18.41 -0.63 5.18
CA LYS A 349 17.99 0.45 6.11
C LYS A 349 18.71 0.43 7.45
N ALA A 350 18.97 -0.75 8.01
CA ALA A 350 19.69 -0.89 9.27
C ALA A 350 21.13 -0.34 9.18
N LYS A 351 21.84 -0.65 8.10
CA LYS A 351 23.21 -0.17 7.85
C LYS A 351 23.29 1.35 7.69
N HIS A 352 22.27 1.92 7.06
CA HIS A 352 22.22 3.35 6.76
C HIS A 352 21.42 4.17 7.78
N HIS A 353 20.92 3.56 8.85
CA HIS A 353 20.01 4.20 9.81
C HIS A 353 18.79 4.85 9.12
N ALA A 354 18.33 4.29 8.01
CA ALA A 354 17.13 4.74 7.32
C ALA A 354 15.86 4.26 8.05
N VAL A 355 14.81 5.07 8.05
CA VAL A 355 13.49 4.72 8.58
C VAL A 355 12.55 4.44 7.41
N ASN A 356 12.27 5.47 6.61
CA ASN A 356 11.62 5.32 5.30
C ASN A 356 12.60 4.91 4.20
N PRO A 357 12.11 4.44 3.05
CA PRO A 357 12.92 4.38 1.85
C PRO A 357 13.58 5.74 1.54
N ALA A 358 14.79 5.70 1.01
CA ALA A 358 15.50 6.89 0.58
C ALA A 358 14.82 7.50 -0.64
N GLN A 359 14.68 8.81 -0.67
CA GLN A 359 13.98 9.52 -1.74
C GLN A 359 14.94 10.09 -2.77
N VAL A 360 14.44 10.32 -3.98
CA VAL A 360 15.17 11.00 -5.06
C VAL A 360 14.35 12.19 -5.55
N VAL A 361 14.93 13.38 -5.43
CA VAL A 361 14.41 14.59 -6.07
C VAL A 361 14.89 14.59 -7.52
N VAL A 362 13.97 14.60 -8.48
CA VAL A 362 14.27 14.37 -9.91
C VAL A 362 15.01 15.57 -10.56
N LEU A 363 14.93 16.77 -9.97
CA LEU A 363 15.46 18.06 -10.47
C LEU A 363 14.93 18.47 -11.87
N ARG A 364 14.79 19.79 -12.09
CA ARG A 364 14.42 20.37 -13.39
C ARG A 364 15.67 20.58 -14.26
N LEU A 365 15.48 20.43 -15.57
CA LEU A 365 16.48 20.67 -16.63
C LEU A 365 17.02 22.11 -16.72
N ASP A 366 16.63 23.03 -15.82
CA ASP A 366 17.09 24.43 -15.82
C ASP A 366 18.16 24.75 -14.77
N GLY A 367 18.63 23.76 -13.99
CA GLY A 367 19.76 23.92 -13.07
C GLY A 367 19.51 24.88 -11.91
N ARG A 368 18.28 25.35 -11.71
CA ARG A 368 17.92 26.24 -10.59
C ARG A 368 17.27 25.42 -9.49
N VAL A 369 17.97 25.34 -8.35
CA VAL A 369 17.40 24.89 -7.08
C VAL A 369 16.31 25.89 -6.70
N GLY A 370 15.03 25.54 -6.93
CA GLY A 370 13.94 26.20 -6.19
C GLY A 370 14.22 26.04 -4.70
N PRO A 371 13.85 27.02 -3.84
CA PRO A 371 14.24 27.01 -2.44
C PRO A 371 13.96 25.63 -1.86
N ALA A 372 15.00 24.99 -1.33
CA ALA A 372 14.84 23.73 -0.65
C ALA A 372 13.69 23.90 0.34
N SER A 373 12.63 23.10 0.21
CA SER A 373 11.71 22.93 1.34
C SER A 373 12.61 22.52 2.51
N PRO A 374 12.68 23.31 3.59
CA PRO A 374 13.59 23.01 4.67
C PRO A 374 13.31 21.59 5.14
N VAL A 375 14.36 20.76 5.14
CA VAL A 375 14.36 19.52 5.93
C VAL A 375 13.98 19.95 7.35
N PRO A 376 13.00 19.33 8.02
CA PRO A 376 12.70 19.66 9.41
C PRO A 376 13.87 19.21 10.28
N GLY A 377 14.89 20.07 10.39
CA GLY A 377 15.98 19.95 11.33
C GLY A 377 15.47 20.30 12.72
N GLY A 378 15.65 19.39 13.66
CA GLY A 378 15.34 19.63 15.06
C GLY A 378 16.21 20.74 15.61
N ASN A 379 15.57 21.82 16.07
CA ASN A 379 16.25 22.81 16.91
C ASN A 379 16.38 22.23 18.32
N HIS A 380 17.58 21.75 18.64
CA HIS A 380 18.09 21.76 20.01
C HIS A 380 18.81 23.09 20.23
N ALA A 381 18.15 24.04 20.91
CA ALA A 381 18.80 25.08 21.69
C ALA A 381 17.78 25.75 22.62
N GLY A 382 18.10 25.85 23.90
CA GLY A 382 17.56 26.88 24.79
C GLY A 382 16.42 26.47 25.71
N CYS A 383 16.77 25.93 26.88
CA CYS A 383 16.01 26.11 28.10
C CYS A 383 15.88 27.62 28.40
N GLY A 384 14.69 28.11 28.76
CA GLY A 384 14.55 29.39 29.45
C GLY A 384 13.29 30.19 29.10
N GLN A 385 12.43 30.30 30.11
CA GLN A 385 11.47 31.37 30.39
C GLN A 385 10.05 31.25 29.80
N HIS A 386 9.13 31.14 30.74
CA HIS A 386 7.70 31.35 30.62
C HIS A 386 7.45 32.78 30.13
N ASP A 387 6.62 32.92 29.10
CA ASP A 387 5.78 34.10 28.92
C ASP A 387 4.41 33.63 28.41
N GLU A 388 3.38 33.98 29.16
CA GLU A 388 1.98 33.75 28.85
C GLU A 388 1.61 34.50 27.57
N TYR A 389 1.20 33.77 26.53
CA TYR A 389 0.55 34.35 25.36
C TYR A 389 -0.95 34.05 25.42
N GLU A 390 -1.71 35.05 25.85
CA GLU A 390 -3.15 35.13 25.62
C GLU A 390 -3.45 35.16 24.12
N VAL A 391 -4.34 34.28 23.66
CA VAL A 391 -4.86 34.29 22.28
C VAL A 391 -6.07 35.23 22.24
N PRO A 392 -6.06 36.31 21.43
CA PRO A 392 -7.24 37.15 21.28
C PRO A 392 -8.31 36.38 20.50
N LEU A 393 -9.47 36.20 21.12
CA LEU A 393 -10.70 35.77 20.47
C LEU A 393 -11.17 36.89 19.53
N ALA A 394 -10.80 36.80 18.25
CA ALA A 394 -11.36 37.66 17.21
C ALA A 394 -12.72 37.11 16.74
N GLU A 395 -13.72 37.97 16.86
CA GLU A 395 -15.10 37.77 16.46
C GLU A 395 -15.21 37.46 14.95
N GLY A 396 -15.87 36.34 14.64
CA GLY A 396 -16.12 35.88 13.27
C GLY A 396 -17.32 34.95 13.20
N ARG A 397 -18.41 35.29 13.90
CA ARG A 397 -19.72 34.69 13.67
C ARG A 397 -20.28 35.29 12.38
N ASP A 398 -19.98 34.70 11.22
CA ASP A 398 -20.82 34.76 9.99
C ASP A 398 -20.22 34.04 8.76
N ALA A 399 -19.68 32.82 8.95
CA ALA A 399 -19.23 31.98 7.81
C ALA A 399 -19.76 30.53 7.83
N VAL A 400 -20.81 30.25 8.62
CA VAL A 400 -21.43 28.90 8.75
C VAL A 400 -22.84 28.84 8.13
N ARG A 401 -23.30 29.91 7.47
CA ARG A 401 -24.58 29.93 6.74
C ARG A 401 -24.34 30.01 5.23
N GLN A 402 -23.82 28.94 4.64
CA GLN A 402 -24.02 28.54 3.23
C GLN A 402 -23.23 27.27 2.92
N ALA A 403 -23.67 26.15 3.50
CA ALA A 403 -23.30 24.81 3.05
C ALA A 403 -24.61 24.06 2.73
N PRO A 404 -24.88 23.69 1.46
CA PRO A 404 -26.00 22.80 1.19
C PRO A 404 -25.71 21.41 1.74
N GLN A 405 -26.74 20.84 2.36
CA GLN A 405 -26.76 19.61 3.13
C GLN A 405 -26.25 18.41 2.31
N LEU A 406 -25.07 17.90 2.65
CA LEU A 406 -24.62 16.55 2.28
C LEU A 406 -24.82 15.62 3.48
N LEU A 407 -26.06 15.19 3.67
CA LEU A 407 -26.43 14.15 4.63
C LEU A 407 -27.48 13.24 3.98
N THR A 408 -27.19 11.94 4.00
CA THR A 408 -28.03 10.77 3.65
C THR A 408 -27.93 10.17 2.22
N LEU A 409 -26.80 9.52 1.91
CA LEU A 409 -26.76 8.42 0.93
C LEU A 409 -27.09 7.07 1.60
N ARG A 410 -28.30 6.97 2.19
CA ARG A 410 -28.88 5.70 2.64
C ARG A 410 -30.24 5.37 2.00
N GLY A 411 -30.63 6.09 0.95
CA GLY A 411 -31.97 5.99 0.34
C GLY A 411 -32.08 5.44 -1.09
N ARG A 412 -30.99 5.02 -1.75
CA ARG A 412 -31.03 4.56 -3.16
C ARG A 412 -30.63 3.09 -3.36
N ARG A 413 -31.11 2.21 -2.47
CA ARG A 413 -31.10 0.75 -2.72
C ARG A 413 -32.48 0.18 -3.11
N GLY A 414 -33.58 0.91 -2.90
CA GLY A 414 -34.93 0.47 -3.28
C GLY A 414 -35.29 0.75 -4.74
N ALA A 415 -34.99 1.94 -5.25
CA ALA A 415 -35.45 2.37 -6.58
C ALA A 415 -34.77 1.67 -7.78
N ALA A 416 -33.68 0.95 -7.57
CA ALA A 416 -33.00 0.19 -8.63
C ALA A 416 -33.53 -1.26 -8.77
N LEU A 417 -34.29 -1.76 -7.78
CA LEU A 417 -34.89 -3.09 -7.84
C LEU A 417 -36.31 -3.04 -8.41
N ASP A 418 -37.04 -1.93 -8.23
CA ASP A 418 -38.38 -1.75 -8.79
C ASP A 418 -38.35 -1.53 -10.32
N ALA A 419 -37.30 -0.91 -10.85
CA ALA A 419 -37.11 -0.73 -12.30
C ALA A 419 -36.76 -2.03 -13.06
N VAL A 420 -36.38 -3.09 -12.36
CA VAL A 420 -36.10 -4.41 -12.94
C VAL A 420 -37.35 -5.30 -12.93
N ALA A 421 -38.37 -4.98 -12.12
CA ALA A 421 -39.62 -5.72 -12.05
C ALA A 421 -40.64 -5.31 -13.14
N GLU A 422 -40.61 -4.05 -13.62
CA GLU A 422 -41.52 -3.57 -14.67
C GLU A 422 -41.14 -4.01 -16.10
N LEU A 423 -39.97 -4.63 -16.30
CA LEU A 423 -39.53 -5.18 -17.59
C LEU A 423 -39.86 -6.67 -17.78
N ALA A 424 -40.54 -7.31 -16.82
CA ALA A 424 -40.85 -8.75 -16.85
C ALA A 424 -42.27 -9.10 -17.38
N HIS A 425 -43.04 -8.13 -17.89
CA HIS A 425 -44.41 -8.36 -18.40
C HIS A 425 -44.68 -7.76 -19.79
N ALA A 426 -43.78 -7.97 -20.75
CA ALA A 426 -44.06 -7.75 -22.17
C ALA A 426 -43.76 -9.03 -22.98
N ASP A 427 -44.81 -9.62 -23.55
CA ASP A 427 -44.78 -10.79 -24.44
C ASP A 427 -44.13 -10.45 -25.80
N PRO A 428 -43.46 -11.39 -26.51
CA PRO A 428 -42.40 -11.09 -27.47
C PRO A 428 -42.93 -10.99 -28.91
N GLY A 429 -42.59 -9.90 -29.59
CA GLY A 429 -42.84 -9.73 -31.02
C GLY A 429 -41.56 -9.42 -31.79
N GLY A 430 -40.98 -10.46 -32.41
CA GLY A 430 -40.21 -10.40 -33.66
C GLY A 430 -38.93 -9.55 -33.73
N GLY A 431 -37.77 -10.21 -33.79
CA GLY A 431 -36.59 -9.64 -34.43
C GLY A 431 -35.24 -10.02 -33.81
N GLN A 432 -34.55 -10.99 -34.44
CA GLN A 432 -33.10 -11.29 -34.38
C GLN A 432 -32.42 -11.34 -33.00
N GLN A 433 -32.17 -12.55 -32.51
CA GLN A 433 -31.24 -12.83 -31.40
C GLN A 433 -29.77 -12.54 -31.81
N PRO A 434 -28.98 -11.82 -31.00
CA PRO A 434 -27.53 -11.91 -31.02
C PRO A 434 -27.05 -13.07 -30.12
N GLU A 435 -26.09 -13.84 -30.64
CA GLU A 435 -25.49 -15.02 -30.02
C GLU A 435 -24.99 -14.78 -28.58
N THR A 436 -25.37 -15.64 -27.64
CA THR A 436 -24.93 -15.62 -26.24
C THR A 436 -23.63 -16.41 -26.00
N TYR A 437 -22.91 -15.98 -24.96
CA TYR A 437 -21.52 -16.26 -24.61
C TYR A 437 -21.28 -17.66 -23.98
N GLU A 438 -21.84 -18.73 -24.54
CA GLU A 438 -21.65 -20.11 -24.01
C GLU A 438 -20.99 -21.11 -24.98
N ASN A 439 -20.53 -20.67 -26.17
CA ASN A 439 -19.93 -21.58 -27.16
C ASN A 439 -18.48 -21.27 -27.55
N ARG A 440 -17.64 -20.87 -26.58
CA ARG A 440 -16.19 -20.70 -26.78
C ARG A 440 -15.30 -21.59 -25.92
N ALA A 441 -15.88 -22.53 -25.18
CA ALA A 441 -15.18 -23.49 -24.34
C ALA A 441 -15.19 -24.93 -24.91
N HIS A 442 -15.28 -25.11 -26.22
CA HIS A 442 -15.01 -26.40 -26.88
C HIS A 442 -14.55 -26.17 -28.32
N ARG A 443 -13.30 -25.72 -28.49
CA ARG A 443 -12.55 -25.77 -29.76
C ARG A 443 -11.08 -25.47 -29.51
N CYS A 444 -10.42 -26.35 -28.76
CA CYS A 444 -8.96 -26.46 -28.76
C CYS A 444 -8.57 -27.83 -28.19
N ASN A 445 -8.87 -28.88 -28.95
CA ASN A 445 -8.29 -30.22 -28.82
C ASN A 445 -8.92 -31.06 -29.93
N GLN A 446 -8.29 -31.09 -31.11
CA GLN A 446 -8.28 -32.21 -32.09
C GLN A 446 -7.47 -31.78 -33.33
N ALA A 447 -6.24 -32.29 -33.39
CA ALA A 447 -5.27 -32.42 -34.49
C ALA A 447 -3.92 -32.53 -33.75
N ASP A 448 -3.29 -33.68 -33.57
CA ASP A 448 -2.90 -34.63 -34.60
C ASP A 448 -2.92 -36.08 -34.08
N GLU A 449 -3.53 -36.98 -34.85
CA GLU A 449 -3.23 -38.42 -34.83
C GLU A 449 -2.50 -38.78 -36.12
N HIS A 450 -1.39 -39.52 -36.02
CA HIS A 450 -0.79 -40.53 -36.92
C HIS A 450 0.69 -40.66 -36.50
N GLY A 451 1.26 -41.78 -36.07
CA GLY A 451 0.81 -43.15 -35.89
C GLY A 451 1.96 -44.02 -35.36
N HIS A 452 1.59 -45.25 -34.96
CA HIS A 452 2.40 -46.45 -34.74
C HIS A 452 3.10 -46.72 -33.37
N SER A 453 2.48 -47.69 -32.68
CA SER A 453 2.89 -48.60 -31.58
C SER A 453 3.82 -49.74 -32.09
N PRO A 454 4.23 -50.80 -31.34
CA PRO A 454 4.36 -51.05 -29.88
C PRO A 454 5.72 -51.69 -29.44
N ALA A 455 6.01 -51.77 -28.12
CA ALA A 455 6.41 -53.02 -27.43
C ALA A 455 6.73 -52.85 -25.92
N ARG A 456 6.04 -53.66 -25.08
CA ARG A 456 6.48 -54.52 -23.94
C ARG A 456 7.76 -54.13 -23.15
N ALA A 457 7.92 -54.30 -21.83
CA ALA A 457 7.17 -54.97 -20.77
C ALA A 457 7.90 -54.80 -19.40
N LYS A 458 7.14 -55.01 -18.30
CA LYS A 458 7.51 -55.69 -17.03
C LYS A 458 8.34 -54.99 -15.91
N GLN A 459 7.76 -55.15 -14.70
CA GLN A 459 8.37 -55.39 -13.36
C GLN A 459 9.05 -54.19 -12.67
N GLY A 460 8.85 -53.91 -11.38
CA GLY A 460 8.13 -54.63 -10.33
C GLY A 460 7.89 -53.74 -9.11
N ALA A 461 6.82 -54.06 -8.38
CA ALA A 461 6.51 -53.52 -7.07
C ALA A 461 6.88 -54.57 -6.02
N GLU A 462 7.55 -54.17 -4.95
CA GLU A 462 7.56 -54.86 -3.66
C GLU A 462 8.22 -53.97 -2.60
N ARG A 463 7.46 -53.59 -1.57
CA ARG A 463 7.83 -53.84 -0.16
C ARG A 463 6.65 -53.60 0.77
N VAL A 464 6.56 -54.52 1.71
CA VAL A 464 5.47 -54.90 2.61
C VAL A 464 5.81 -54.40 4.03
N TRP A 465 4.80 -53.84 4.74
CA TRP A 465 4.37 -53.97 6.16
C TRP A 465 5.39 -54.31 7.29
N PRO A 466 5.14 -54.00 8.60
CA PRO A 466 3.85 -54.18 9.27
C PRO A 466 3.40 -53.21 10.39
N HIS A 467 2.11 -53.40 10.69
CA HIS A 467 1.33 -53.01 11.87
C HIS A 467 1.79 -53.70 13.18
N ASP A 468 1.46 -53.03 14.28
CA ASP A 468 0.80 -53.52 15.52
C ASP A 468 1.52 -53.45 16.87
N LYS A 469 0.63 -53.22 17.87
CA LYS A 469 0.68 -53.40 19.34
C LYS A 469 0.98 -52.11 20.11
N HIS A 470 0.18 -51.63 21.07
CA HIS A 470 -1.02 -52.13 21.75
C HIS A 470 -1.77 -50.93 22.35
#